data_AF-A0A8S9E1T3-F1
#
_entry.id   AF-A0A8S9E1T3-F1
#
_cell.length_a   1.000
_cell.length_b   1.000
_cell.length_c   1.000
_cell.angle_alpha   90.00
_cell.angle_beta   90.00
_cell.angle_gamma   90.00
#
_symmetry.space_group_name_H-M   'P 1'
#
loop_
_entity.id
_entity.type
_entity.pdbx_description
1 polymer ?
#
loop_
_entity_poly.entity_id
_entity_poly.type
_entity_poly.pdbx_seq_one_letter_code
_entity_poly.pdbx_strand_id
1 'polypeptide(L)'
;MNCLKTVSRFLYGVLASFAIASCGGGGDAAPTVAPSAPTVTSSIGVKQLILSWTAVSGASSYKVYANPAGITGFTQLGADVTGTSYTVEIPVHRYDWANARYLVEACNAAGCTGSAEVTAGGGASSAIGYLKASVADPSDSFGRAVAVSGDGNTVAVGAPLEDSNAIGINGTATDNSAPLTGAVYVYVHAAGAWALQAYIKPPVAASFDTFGSAVALSANGNTLAVGSPSEDSDATTINGEQNNNAASGAGAVYVFTRSGVTWSQQAYVKVLNQDGGDALGETVALSADGNTLAAGARFEDSASIGVDGESGINTATSAGAVYVFRRSGTSWAKEAYVKASNTGASDQFGFAIALSDDGDTLAVGAILEASSDSGINEAGTDDSASGAGAVYVFVRTGSAWAQQAYIKASNTDASDAFGSSVSLSSDGNTLAVAATGEDSNGTGAAADQSNAAAADAGAVYVFVRTGITWAQQAYIKASNTGASDAFGTAVSLSDNGNMLAVGAAAEDSAATGVGGDETNNSANGSGAVYLYTRTAGTWSQTSYIKAPNSAADDTFGVVAALNSDGNTLAVGAYGEDSAATGTGGNQNDNSAASAGAAYLY
;
A
#
# COMPACT_ATOMS: atom_id res chain seq x y z
N MET A 1 52.27 -39.69 -0.38
CA MET A 1 53.50 -39.70 0.44
C MET A 1 53.10 -39.58 1.90
N ASN A 2 53.53 -40.54 2.72
CA ASN A 2 53.22 -40.75 4.13
C ASN A 2 54.01 -39.86 5.09
N CYS A 3 53.44 -39.56 6.27
CA CYS A 3 53.98 -39.75 7.64
C CYS A 3 53.12 -38.91 8.60
N LEU A 4 52.31 -39.42 9.55
CA LEU A 4 52.52 -40.36 10.66
C LEU A 4 53.65 -40.00 11.63
N LYS A 5 53.27 -39.59 12.85
CA LYS A 5 54.01 -39.84 14.10
C LYS A 5 53.02 -40.17 15.23
N THR A 6 53.54 -40.94 16.18
CA THR A 6 52.88 -42.03 16.90
C THR A 6 53.17 -41.87 18.41
N VAL A 7 52.14 -42.07 19.25
CA VAL A 7 52.07 -42.82 20.54
C VAL A 7 53.15 -42.57 21.62
N SER A 8 52.75 -42.32 22.88
CA SER A 8 52.72 -43.36 23.95
C SER A 8 52.27 -42.88 25.34
N ARG A 9 51.68 -43.84 26.05
CA ARG A 9 51.04 -43.82 27.38
C ARG A 9 52.07 -43.77 28.52
N PHE A 10 51.62 -43.34 29.71
CA PHE A 10 51.95 -44.02 30.96
C PHE A 10 50.73 -44.15 31.88
N LEU A 11 50.65 -45.32 32.49
CA LEU A 11 49.57 -45.87 33.32
C LEU A 11 50.00 -45.75 34.79
N TYR A 12 49.11 -45.35 35.69
CA TYR A 12 49.12 -45.81 37.08
C TYR A 12 47.68 -45.97 37.57
N GLY A 13 47.34 -47.19 37.97
CA GLY A 13 46.07 -47.51 38.60
C GLY A 13 46.13 -47.36 40.11
N VAL A 14 44.97 -47.08 40.71
CA VAL A 14 44.66 -47.41 42.10
C VAL A 14 43.24 -47.96 42.13
N LEU A 15 43.10 -49.15 42.73
CA LEU A 15 41.84 -49.82 42.99
C LEU A 15 40.93 -48.97 43.90
N ALA A 16 39.64 -48.89 43.57
CA ALA A 16 38.61 -48.61 44.56
C ALA A 16 37.33 -49.40 44.22
N SER A 17 37.08 -50.38 45.09
CA SER A 17 35.82 -50.99 45.50
C SER A 17 34.57 -50.80 44.64
N PHE A 18 34.02 -51.92 44.19
CA PHE A 18 32.64 -52.08 43.77
C PHE A 18 31.67 -51.58 44.86
N ALA A 19 31.05 -50.43 44.61
CA ALA A 19 29.74 -50.11 45.15
C ALA A 19 28.75 -50.20 43.98
N ILE A 20 27.89 -51.21 44.02
CA ILE A 20 26.72 -51.30 43.16
C ILE A 20 25.77 -50.20 43.63
N ALA A 21 25.95 -48.98 43.11
CA ALA A 21 24.95 -47.94 43.20
C ALA A 21 23.91 -48.23 42.12
N SER A 22 22.87 -48.94 42.53
CA SER A 22 21.57 -48.92 41.89
C SER A 22 21.12 -47.45 41.75
N CYS A 23 21.43 -46.82 40.63
CA CYS A 23 20.68 -45.67 40.16
C CYS A 23 19.41 -46.22 39.53
N GLY A 24 18.34 -46.22 40.33
CA GLY A 24 17.02 -46.60 39.90
C GLY A 24 16.67 -45.83 38.63
N GLY A 25 16.43 -46.58 37.56
CA GLY A 25 15.61 -46.12 36.46
C GLY A 25 14.22 -45.88 37.01
N GLY A 26 14.00 -44.70 37.58
CA GLY A 26 12.69 -44.07 37.61
C GLY A 26 12.37 -43.76 36.16
N GLY A 27 11.97 -44.77 35.41
CA GLY A 27 11.21 -44.53 34.20
C GLY A 27 9.96 -43.82 34.69
N ASP A 28 9.91 -42.51 34.55
CA ASP A 28 8.62 -41.81 34.56
C ASP A 28 7.76 -42.59 33.58
N ALA A 29 6.78 -43.31 34.12
CA ALA A 29 5.93 -44.15 33.31
C ALA A 29 5.37 -43.26 32.20
N ALA A 30 5.57 -43.66 30.94
CA ALA A 30 5.03 -42.92 29.80
C ALA A 30 3.57 -42.59 30.12
N PRO A 31 3.15 -41.32 29.96
CA PRO A 31 1.81 -40.92 30.36
C PRO A 31 0.80 -41.88 29.74
N THR A 32 -0.13 -42.39 30.55
CA THR A 32 -1.11 -43.40 30.14
C THR A 32 -2.45 -42.81 29.74
N VAL A 33 -2.63 -41.51 29.95
CA VAL A 33 -3.86 -40.77 29.65
C VAL A 33 -3.49 -39.42 29.01
N ALA A 34 -4.30 -39.00 28.04
CA ALA A 34 -4.19 -37.67 27.45
C ALA A 34 -4.37 -36.57 28.53
N PRO A 35 -3.75 -35.39 28.37
CA PRO A 35 -3.93 -34.27 29.29
C PRO A 35 -5.40 -33.81 29.31
N SER A 36 -5.82 -33.05 30.32
CA SER A 36 -7.15 -32.43 30.31
C SER A 36 -7.27 -31.34 29.22
N ALA A 37 -8.49 -31.01 28.80
CA ALA A 37 -8.73 -29.90 27.90
C ALA A 37 -8.14 -28.58 28.45
N PRO A 38 -7.43 -27.76 27.65
CA PRO A 38 -7.04 -26.42 28.07
C PRO A 38 -8.25 -25.48 28.09
N THR A 39 -8.25 -24.51 29.00
CA THR A 39 -9.19 -23.38 28.98
C THR A 39 -8.56 -22.26 28.17
N VAL A 40 -9.16 -21.94 27.02
CA VAL A 40 -8.63 -20.96 26.07
C VAL A 40 -9.41 -19.65 26.17
N THR A 41 -8.70 -18.54 26.09
CA THR A 41 -9.25 -17.19 25.90
C THR A 41 -8.67 -16.57 24.63
N SER A 42 -9.40 -15.61 24.07
CA SER A 42 -9.01 -14.84 22.90
C SER A 42 -8.96 -13.35 23.22
N SER A 43 -7.97 -12.64 22.67
CA SER A 43 -7.89 -11.17 22.68
C SER A 43 -7.44 -10.67 21.30
N ILE A 44 -7.67 -9.39 21.02
CA ILE A 44 -7.33 -8.77 19.74
C ILE A 44 -6.20 -7.76 19.93
N GLY A 45 -5.22 -7.84 19.05
CA GLY A 45 -4.24 -6.79 18.78
C GLY A 45 -4.42 -6.25 17.38
N VAL A 46 -3.61 -5.26 17.00
CA VAL A 46 -3.60 -4.75 15.62
C VAL A 46 -3.27 -5.89 14.67
N LYS A 47 -4.21 -6.19 13.78
CA LYS A 47 -4.14 -7.30 12.82
C LYS A 47 -3.88 -8.67 13.44
N GLN A 48 -4.17 -8.85 14.72
CA GLN A 48 -3.81 -10.06 15.45
C GLN A 48 -4.96 -10.57 16.30
N LEU A 49 -5.15 -11.89 16.27
CA LEU A 49 -5.89 -12.63 17.27
C LEU A 49 -4.91 -13.38 18.16
N ILE A 50 -4.95 -13.13 19.46
CA ILE A 50 -4.08 -13.75 20.44
C ILE A 50 -4.89 -14.75 21.25
N LEU A 51 -4.58 -16.03 21.07
CA LEU A 51 -5.10 -17.12 21.88
C LEU A 51 -4.18 -17.32 23.09
N SER A 52 -4.77 -17.48 24.27
CA SER A 52 -4.03 -17.71 25.51
C SER A 52 -4.70 -18.81 26.33
N TRP A 53 -3.91 -19.63 27.01
CA TRP A 53 -4.40 -20.66 27.91
C TRP A 53 -3.45 -20.84 29.09
N THR A 54 -3.89 -21.55 30.12
CA THR A 54 -3.03 -21.94 31.24
C THR A 54 -2.31 -23.24 30.90
N ALA A 55 -1.08 -23.39 31.36
CA ALA A 55 -0.35 -24.66 31.25
C ALA A 55 -1.17 -25.82 31.84
N VAL A 56 -1.26 -26.92 31.10
CA VAL A 56 -2.05 -28.10 31.43
C VAL A 56 -1.11 -29.16 31.97
N SER A 57 -1.38 -29.64 33.18
CA SER A 57 -0.56 -30.68 33.80
C SER A 57 -0.52 -31.94 32.92
N GLY A 58 0.68 -32.46 32.68
CA GLY A 58 0.90 -33.65 31.86
C GLY A 58 0.89 -33.41 30.35
N ALA A 59 0.68 -32.18 29.87
CA ALA A 59 0.86 -31.81 28.47
C ALA A 59 2.34 -31.56 28.15
N SER A 60 2.83 -32.08 27.03
CA SER A 60 4.16 -31.81 26.49
C SER A 60 4.14 -30.83 25.31
N SER A 61 2.99 -30.67 24.66
CA SER A 61 2.78 -29.72 23.57
C SER A 61 1.31 -29.33 23.44
N TYR A 62 1.06 -28.32 22.60
CA TYR A 62 -0.26 -27.84 22.23
C TYR A 62 -0.38 -27.76 20.71
N LYS A 63 -1.57 -28.08 20.22
CA LYS A 63 -1.93 -27.90 18.81
C LYS A 63 -3.02 -26.85 18.71
N VAL A 64 -2.82 -25.86 17.85
CA VAL A 64 -3.78 -24.77 17.65
C VAL A 64 -4.50 -25.03 16.35
N TYR A 65 -5.82 -24.86 16.33
CA TYR A 65 -6.63 -25.07 15.13
C TYR A 65 -7.50 -23.86 14.84
N ALA A 66 -7.77 -23.65 13.55
CA ALA A 66 -8.71 -22.65 13.06
C ALA A 66 -9.72 -23.27 12.10
N ASN A 67 -10.94 -22.74 12.15
CA ASN A 67 -11.99 -22.93 11.16
C ASN A 67 -12.42 -21.52 10.70
N PRO A 68 -11.66 -20.89 9.77
CA PRO A 68 -11.81 -19.47 9.47
C PRO A 68 -13.18 -19.08 8.91
N ALA A 69 -13.84 -19.97 8.17
CA ALA A 69 -15.17 -19.75 7.62
C ALA A 69 -16.30 -20.39 8.45
N GLY A 70 -15.99 -21.01 9.59
CA GLY A 70 -16.93 -21.76 10.42
C GLY A 70 -17.51 -23.04 9.79
N ILE A 71 -17.36 -23.25 8.47
CA ILE A 71 -18.01 -24.33 7.72
C ILE A 71 -17.03 -25.31 7.07
N THR A 72 -15.73 -25.04 7.08
CA THR A 72 -14.71 -25.85 6.39
C THR A 72 -14.08 -26.92 7.29
N GLY A 73 -14.40 -26.90 8.58
CA GLY A 73 -13.75 -27.74 9.60
C GLY A 73 -12.43 -27.15 10.11
N PHE A 74 -11.89 -27.75 11.16
CA PHE A 74 -10.68 -27.28 11.82
C PHE A 74 -9.41 -27.76 11.11
N THR A 75 -8.51 -26.83 10.83
CA THR A 75 -7.16 -27.09 10.31
C THR A 75 -6.13 -26.64 11.33
N GLN A 76 -5.10 -27.44 11.57
CA GLN A 76 -4.02 -27.08 12.48
C GLN A 76 -3.25 -25.87 11.94
N LEU A 77 -3.05 -24.87 12.79
CA LEU A 77 -2.21 -23.72 12.55
C LEU A 77 -0.78 -24.02 12.99
N GLY A 78 0.16 -23.98 12.04
CA GLY A 78 1.59 -24.15 12.33
C GLY A 78 1.94 -25.51 12.96
N ALA A 79 3.15 -25.58 13.52
CA ALA A 79 3.62 -26.74 14.26
C ALA A 79 3.10 -26.72 15.70
N ASP A 80 3.20 -27.87 16.38
CA ASP A 80 2.94 -27.98 17.80
C ASP A 80 3.78 -26.97 18.60
N VAL A 81 3.16 -26.28 19.56
CA VAL A 81 3.82 -25.28 20.41
C VAL A 81 3.95 -25.79 21.85
N THR A 82 4.99 -25.36 22.55
CA THR A 82 5.16 -25.65 23.99
C THR A 82 4.78 -24.47 24.88
N GLY A 83 4.63 -23.29 24.27
CA GLY A 83 4.13 -22.09 24.95
C GLY A 83 2.64 -22.16 25.23
N THR A 84 2.14 -21.19 25.98
CA THR A 84 0.74 -21.11 26.39
C THR A 84 -0.02 -19.95 25.75
N SER A 85 0.51 -19.44 24.64
CA SER A 85 -0.13 -18.45 23.78
C SER A 85 0.20 -18.73 22.32
N TYR A 86 -0.67 -18.26 21.43
CA TYR A 86 -0.49 -18.32 19.99
C TYR A 86 -1.11 -17.10 19.34
N THR A 87 -0.35 -16.41 18.50
CA THR A 87 -0.82 -15.26 17.73
C THR A 87 -1.15 -15.68 16.31
N VAL A 88 -2.34 -15.31 15.86
CA VAL A 88 -2.82 -15.50 14.50
C VAL A 88 -2.87 -14.12 13.85
N GLU A 89 -2.12 -13.93 12.77
CA GLU A 89 -2.26 -12.73 11.92
C GLU A 89 -3.58 -12.83 11.16
N ILE A 90 -4.36 -11.75 11.15
CA ILE A 90 -5.70 -11.69 10.56
C ILE A 90 -5.78 -10.55 9.54
N PRO A 91 -6.22 -10.81 8.29
CA PRO A 91 -6.52 -9.77 7.31
C PRO A 91 -7.89 -9.14 7.66
N VAL A 92 -7.90 -8.08 8.45
CA VAL A 92 -9.09 -7.54 9.12
C VAL A 92 -10.23 -7.27 8.14
N HIS A 93 -9.92 -6.73 6.97
CA HIS A 93 -10.85 -6.39 5.89
C HIS A 93 -11.48 -7.60 5.18
N ARG A 94 -10.94 -8.81 5.33
CA ARG A 94 -11.44 -10.03 4.67
C ARG A 94 -11.85 -11.13 5.64
N TYR A 95 -11.59 -10.90 6.91
CA TYR A 95 -11.74 -11.91 7.93
C TYR A 95 -13.23 -12.13 8.24
N ASP A 96 -13.65 -13.39 8.32
CA ASP A 96 -15.02 -13.75 8.68
C ASP A 96 -15.21 -13.67 10.20
N TRP A 97 -15.39 -12.45 10.69
CA TRP A 97 -15.56 -12.14 12.11
C TRP A 97 -16.74 -12.85 12.77
N ALA A 98 -17.78 -13.20 12.01
CA ALA A 98 -18.97 -13.85 12.55
C ALA A 98 -18.76 -15.36 12.74
N ASN A 99 -18.09 -16.01 11.79
CA ASN A 99 -18.03 -17.47 11.72
C ASN A 99 -16.69 -18.08 12.10
N ALA A 100 -15.60 -17.30 12.16
CA ALA A 100 -14.30 -17.85 12.52
C ALA A 100 -14.31 -18.48 13.92
N ARG A 101 -13.78 -19.70 14.02
CA ARG A 101 -13.66 -20.47 15.28
C ARG A 101 -12.23 -20.98 15.46
N TYR A 102 -11.82 -21.10 16.72
CA TYR A 102 -10.51 -21.62 17.13
C TYR A 102 -10.66 -22.59 18.28
N LEU A 103 -9.73 -23.54 18.37
CA LEU A 103 -9.57 -24.37 19.57
C LEU A 103 -8.10 -24.75 19.74
N VAL A 104 -7.75 -25.16 20.95
CA VAL A 104 -6.41 -25.64 21.28
C VAL A 104 -6.51 -27.03 21.88
N GLU A 105 -5.70 -27.96 21.42
CA GLU A 105 -5.55 -29.27 22.04
C GLU A 105 -4.30 -29.31 22.92
N ALA A 106 -4.42 -29.86 24.13
CA ALA A 106 -3.28 -30.21 24.97
C ALA A 106 -2.87 -31.67 24.70
N CYS A 107 -1.60 -31.90 24.38
CA CYS A 107 -1.11 -33.18 23.87
C CYS A 107 0.04 -33.75 24.70
N ASN A 108 0.10 -35.08 24.79
CA ASN A 108 1.26 -35.84 25.25
C ASN A 108 1.37 -37.17 24.47
N ALA A 109 2.29 -38.05 24.89
CA ALA A 109 2.50 -39.35 24.24
C ALA A 109 1.26 -40.29 24.26
N ALA A 110 0.31 -40.09 25.18
CA ALA A 110 -0.94 -40.86 25.26
C ALA A 110 -2.07 -40.30 24.39
N GLY A 111 -1.99 -39.04 23.94
CA GLY A 111 -3.00 -38.42 23.08
C GLY A 111 -3.21 -36.93 23.35
N CYS A 112 -4.27 -36.40 22.75
CA CYS A 112 -4.64 -34.98 22.80
C CYS A 112 -6.08 -34.80 23.30
N THR A 113 -6.34 -33.72 24.02
CA THR A 113 -7.70 -33.29 24.40
C THR A 113 -7.92 -31.83 24.00
N GLY A 114 -8.96 -31.57 23.21
CA GLY A 114 -9.34 -30.24 22.73
C GLY A 114 -10.07 -29.39 23.77
N SER A 115 -9.85 -28.08 23.70
CA SER A 115 -10.65 -27.07 24.40
C SER A 115 -12.06 -26.97 23.84
N ALA A 116 -12.91 -26.19 24.52
CA ALA A 116 -14.07 -25.59 23.87
C ALA A 116 -13.62 -24.66 22.74
N GLU A 117 -14.49 -24.45 21.75
CA GLU A 117 -14.25 -23.47 20.69
C GLU A 117 -14.30 -22.04 21.25
N VAL A 118 -13.45 -21.18 20.73
CA VAL A 118 -13.45 -19.73 20.97
C VAL A 118 -13.62 -18.99 19.66
N THR A 119 -14.25 -17.82 19.71
CA THR A 119 -14.40 -16.93 18.55
C THR A 119 -13.24 -15.95 18.49
N ALA A 120 -13.09 -15.24 17.37
CA ALA A 120 -12.35 -13.99 17.38
C ALA A 120 -13.19 -12.94 18.14
N GLY A 121 -12.97 -12.81 19.45
CA GLY A 121 -13.61 -11.76 20.27
C GLY A 121 -13.29 -10.35 19.79
N GLY A 122 -13.89 -9.30 20.37
CA GLY A 122 -13.48 -7.89 20.16
C GLY A 122 -13.89 -7.22 18.84
N GLY A 123 -14.26 -8.00 17.81
CA GLY A 123 -14.75 -7.48 16.52
C GLY A 123 -13.68 -6.79 15.66
N ALA A 124 -14.05 -6.50 14.41
CA ALA A 124 -13.13 -5.94 13.40
C ALA A 124 -12.46 -4.65 13.86
N SER A 125 -13.22 -3.71 14.44
CA SER A 125 -12.72 -2.39 14.79
C SER A 125 -11.55 -2.41 15.77
N SER A 126 -11.50 -3.39 16.68
CA SER A 126 -10.41 -3.54 17.64
C SER A 126 -9.11 -4.03 17.02
N ALA A 127 -9.17 -4.64 15.83
CA ALA A 127 -8.01 -5.14 15.11
C ALA A 127 -7.44 -4.14 14.11
N ILE A 128 -8.15 -3.05 13.84
CA ILE A 128 -7.70 -2.01 12.91
C ILE A 128 -6.53 -1.26 13.55
N GLY A 129 -5.40 -1.23 12.86
CA GLY A 129 -4.26 -0.39 13.25
C GLY A 129 -4.58 1.08 12.99
N TYR A 130 -4.10 1.94 13.89
CA TYR A 130 -4.24 3.39 13.79
C TYR A 130 -2.86 4.02 13.92
N LEU A 131 -2.37 4.59 12.82
CA LEU A 131 -1.04 5.19 12.68
C LEU A 131 -1.19 6.71 12.60
N LYS A 132 -0.35 7.40 13.36
CA LYS A 132 -0.31 8.86 13.49
C LYS A 132 1.11 9.35 13.53
N ALA A 133 1.36 10.54 13.00
CA ALA A 133 2.63 11.25 13.10
C ALA A 133 3.18 11.25 14.54
N SER A 134 4.51 11.39 14.69
CA SER A 134 5.13 11.51 16.02
C SER A 134 4.81 12.83 16.72
N VAL A 135 4.48 13.86 15.94
CA VAL A 135 3.89 15.14 16.36
C VAL A 135 2.71 15.36 15.44
N ALA A 136 1.51 15.55 16.01
CA ALA A 136 0.27 15.65 15.25
C ALA A 136 -0.20 17.10 15.25
N ASP A 137 0.44 17.93 14.43
CA ASP A 137 0.04 19.32 14.29
C ASP A 137 -1.15 19.43 13.32
N PRO A 138 -2.06 20.39 13.53
CA PRO A 138 -3.17 20.61 12.62
C PRO A 138 -2.71 20.89 11.19
N SER A 139 -3.44 20.35 10.22
CA SER A 139 -3.21 20.54 8.77
C SER A 139 -1.96 19.91 8.17
N ASP A 140 -1.17 19.12 8.91
CA ASP A 140 -0.01 18.38 8.39
C ASP A 140 -0.37 17.36 7.29
N SER A 141 -1.65 16.98 7.19
CA SER A 141 -2.18 16.06 6.18
C SER A 141 -1.51 14.69 6.18
N PHE A 142 -1.20 14.14 7.36
CA PHE A 142 -0.69 12.78 7.49
C PHE A 142 -1.68 11.77 6.89
N GLY A 143 -1.21 10.84 6.07
CA GLY A 143 -2.08 9.88 5.39
C GLY A 143 -2.54 10.34 4.01
N ARG A 144 -2.06 11.49 3.52
CA ARG A 144 -2.36 11.94 2.15
C ARG A 144 -1.70 11.08 1.07
N ALA A 145 -0.62 10.38 1.41
CA ALA A 145 0.00 9.35 0.58
C ALA A 145 0.38 8.15 1.46
N VAL A 146 0.17 6.93 0.96
CA VAL A 146 0.46 5.69 1.69
C VAL A 146 1.03 4.64 0.74
N ALA A 147 2.05 3.90 1.19
CA ALA A 147 2.55 2.71 0.52
C ALA A 147 2.78 1.58 1.53
N VAL A 148 2.56 0.34 1.11
CA VAL A 148 2.85 -0.88 1.89
C VAL A 148 3.84 -1.75 1.12
N SER A 149 4.81 -2.35 1.81
CA SER A 149 5.71 -3.34 1.19
C SER A 149 4.95 -4.60 0.83
N GLY A 150 5.43 -5.34 -0.17
CA GLY A 150 4.81 -6.58 -0.64
C GLY A 150 4.64 -7.63 0.47
N ASP A 151 5.60 -7.72 1.40
CA ASP A 151 5.50 -8.58 2.58
C ASP A 151 4.50 -8.11 3.66
N GLY A 152 3.93 -6.91 3.51
CA GLY A 152 2.96 -6.33 4.43
C GLY A 152 3.55 -5.78 5.74
N ASN A 153 4.88 -5.79 5.92
CA ASN A 153 5.53 -5.47 7.20
C ASN A 153 6.08 -4.04 7.30
N THR A 154 6.11 -3.28 6.20
CA THR A 154 6.57 -1.88 6.19
C THR A 154 5.52 -1.00 5.54
N VAL A 155 5.19 0.11 6.20
CA VAL A 155 4.23 1.11 5.70
C VAL A 155 4.90 2.47 5.72
N ALA A 156 4.86 3.18 4.61
CA ALA A 156 5.29 4.58 4.50
C ALA A 156 4.07 5.48 4.37
N VAL A 157 4.03 6.57 5.13
CA VAL A 157 2.92 7.52 5.15
C VAL A 157 3.47 8.94 4.95
N GLY A 158 2.95 9.63 3.94
CA GLY A 158 3.28 11.03 3.65
C GLY A 158 2.45 12.00 4.49
N ALA A 159 3.08 13.10 4.89
CA ALA A 159 2.48 14.28 5.49
C ALA A 159 3.06 15.52 4.77
N PRO A 160 2.60 15.81 3.54
CA PRO A 160 3.24 16.80 2.67
C PRO A 160 3.13 18.23 3.19
N LEU A 161 2.25 18.49 4.15
CA LEU A 161 2.04 19.81 4.72
C LEU A 161 2.66 19.94 6.12
N GLU A 162 3.49 18.98 6.54
CA GLU A 162 4.20 19.06 7.82
C GLU A 162 5.21 20.23 7.82
N ASP A 163 5.13 21.07 8.86
CA ASP A 163 5.71 22.43 8.86
C ASP A 163 7.07 22.56 9.57
N SER A 164 7.58 21.51 10.20
CA SER A 164 8.80 21.65 11.00
C SER A 164 10.05 21.89 10.16
N ASN A 165 11.00 22.63 10.71
CA ASN A 165 12.31 22.87 10.10
C ASN A 165 13.30 21.70 10.28
N ALA A 166 12.82 20.53 10.71
CA ALA A 166 13.65 19.34 10.83
C ALA A 166 14.22 18.94 9.45
N ILE A 167 15.42 18.39 9.46
CA ILE A 167 16.12 17.92 8.25
C ILE A 167 16.58 16.48 8.43
N GLY A 168 16.72 15.77 7.31
CA GLY A 168 17.22 14.42 7.28
C GLY A 168 16.32 13.41 8.00
N ILE A 169 16.93 12.44 8.67
CA ILE A 169 16.22 11.28 9.22
C ILE A 169 16.22 11.37 10.75
N ASN A 170 15.04 11.19 11.35
CA ASN A 170 14.77 11.24 12.78
C ASN A 170 15.16 12.58 13.43
N GLY A 171 14.94 13.68 12.69
CA GLY A 171 15.00 15.03 13.24
C GLY A 171 13.87 15.34 14.23
N THR A 172 13.95 16.46 14.92
CA THR A 172 12.97 16.89 15.93
C THR A 172 11.90 17.79 15.31
N ALA A 173 10.67 17.29 15.17
CA ALA A 173 9.56 17.95 14.50
C ALA A 173 8.77 18.90 15.41
N THR A 174 9.42 19.83 16.12
CA THR A 174 8.74 20.73 17.09
C THR A 174 8.87 22.22 16.78
N ASP A 175 9.59 22.59 15.72
CA ASP A 175 9.85 23.97 15.34
C ASP A 175 9.32 24.23 13.93
N ASN A 176 8.15 24.86 13.84
CA ASN A 176 7.39 25.04 12.60
C ASN A 176 7.78 26.32 11.85
N SER A 177 9.08 26.66 11.87
CA SER A 177 9.60 27.85 11.19
C SER A 177 9.78 27.68 9.67
N ALA A 178 9.52 26.49 9.11
CA ALA A 178 9.74 26.17 7.70
C ALA A 178 8.47 25.50 7.12
N PRO A 179 7.42 26.30 6.85
CA PRO A 179 6.10 25.78 6.53
C PRO A 179 6.11 24.93 5.25
N LEU A 180 5.25 23.92 5.23
CA LEU A 180 4.95 23.03 4.11
C LEU A 180 6.19 22.38 3.48
N THR A 181 7.22 22.12 4.31
CA THR A 181 8.41 21.38 3.91
C THR A 181 8.09 19.90 3.69
N GLY A 182 7.13 19.37 4.45
CA GLY A 182 6.61 18.01 4.33
C GLY A 182 7.51 16.93 4.96
N ALA A 183 6.93 15.75 5.20
CA ALA A 183 7.61 14.61 5.80
C ALA A 183 7.05 13.26 5.35
N VAL A 184 7.82 12.19 5.61
CA VAL A 184 7.38 10.79 5.50
C VAL A 184 7.66 10.03 6.80
N TYR A 185 6.71 9.23 7.23
CA TYR A 185 6.79 8.37 8.41
C TYR A 185 6.79 6.91 7.97
N VAL A 186 7.76 6.13 8.46
CA VAL A 186 7.90 4.71 8.14
C VAL A 186 7.61 3.88 9.39
N TYR A 187 6.54 3.08 9.34
CA TYR A 187 6.18 2.12 10.37
C TYR A 187 6.58 0.71 9.94
N VAL A 188 7.02 -0.09 10.91
CA VAL A 188 7.41 -1.48 10.67
C VAL A 188 6.73 -2.39 11.68
N HIS A 189 6.20 -3.50 11.20
CA HIS A 189 5.77 -4.61 12.04
C HIS A 189 6.96 -5.47 12.40
N ALA A 190 7.30 -5.52 13.69
CA ALA A 190 8.36 -6.36 14.20
C ALA A 190 8.01 -6.86 15.60
N ALA A 191 8.36 -8.12 15.90
CA ALA A 191 8.08 -8.75 17.19
C ALA A 191 6.58 -8.68 17.61
N GLY A 192 5.67 -8.71 16.63
CA GLY A 192 4.23 -8.72 16.84
C GLY A 192 3.59 -7.36 17.08
N ALA A 193 4.31 -6.24 16.88
CA ALA A 193 3.75 -4.91 17.00
C ALA A 193 4.23 -3.98 15.87
N TRP A 194 3.38 -3.03 15.51
CA TRP A 194 3.74 -1.91 14.65
C TRP A 194 4.44 -0.83 15.47
N ALA A 195 5.53 -0.27 14.95
CA ALA A 195 6.23 0.85 15.55
C ALA A 195 6.76 1.80 14.49
N LEU A 196 6.81 3.10 14.83
CA LEU A 196 7.50 4.10 14.01
C LEU A 196 9.00 3.79 14.00
N GLN A 197 9.54 3.48 12.84
CA GLN A 197 10.97 3.20 12.63
C GLN A 197 11.72 4.44 12.16
N ALA A 198 11.10 5.28 11.33
CA ALA A 198 11.73 6.50 10.83
C ALA A 198 10.74 7.63 10.59
N TYR A 199 11.18 8.84 10.91
CA TYR A 199 10.64 10.11 10.41
C TYR A 199 11.67 10.67 9.41
N ILE A 200 11.27 10.98 8.19
CA ILE A 200 12.17 11.28 7.07
C ILE A 200 11.79 12.62 6.46
N LYS A 201 12.79 13.48 6.29
CA LYS A 201 12.77 14.76 5.58
C LYS A 201 13.97 14.88 4.65
N PRO A 202 13.92 15.77 3.65
CA PRO A 202 15.09 16.05 2.82
C PRO A 202 16.25 16.63 3.67
N PRO A 203 17.51 16.50 3.20
CA PRO A 203 18.67 17.03 3.90
C PRO A 203 18.72 18.57 3.88
N VAL A 204 18.01 19.18 2.93
CA VAL A 204 17.70 20.60 2.85
C VAL A 204 16.19 20.72 2.89
N ALA A 205 15.63 21.31 3.94
CA ALA A 205 14.20 21.56 4.04
C ALA A 205 13.92 23.01 3.62
N ALA A 206 13.45 23.21 2.38
CA ALA A 206 12.95 24.50 1.94
C ALA A 206 11.43 24.56 2.08
N SER A 207 10.93 25.74 2.50
CA SER A 207 9.51 25.95 2.69
C SER A 207 8.75 25.71 1.40
N PHE A 208 7.56 25.12 1.50
CA PHE A 208 6.67 24.84 0.37
C PHE A 208 7.11 23.74 -0.59
N ASP A 209 8.19 22.98 -0.32
CA ASP A 209 8.64 21.88 -1.20
C ASP A 209 7.69 20.67 -1.21
N THR A 210 6.81 20.54 -0.20
CA THR A 210 5.78 19.48 -0.09
C THR A 210 6.31 18.04 -0.16
N PHE A 211 7.46 17.77 0.48
CA PHE A 211 8.05 16.44 0.53
C PHE A 211 7.09 15.42 1.14
N GLY A 212 6.95 14.24 0.51
CA GLY A 212 6.00 13.22 0.96
C GLY A 212 4.63 13.30 0.28
N SER A 213 4.49 14.14 -0.76
CA SER A 213 3.26 14.20 -1.57
C SER A 213 2.96 12.89 -2.30
N ALA A 214 3.99 12.11 -2.63
CA ALA A 214 3.87 10.76 -3.14
C ALA A 214 4.93 9.85 -2.51
N VAL A 215 4.59 8.58 -2.27
CA VAL A 215 5.50 7.58 -1.70
C VAL A 215 5.34 6.24 -2.40
N ALA A 216 6.45 5.51 -2.61
CA ALA A 216 6.44 4.14 -3.11
C ALA A 216 7.49 3.29 -2.38
N LEU A 217 7.19 2.01 -2.12
CA LEU A 217 8.08 1.06 -1.47
C LEU A 217 8.41 -0.12 -2.39
N SER A 218 9.65 -0.63 -2.31
CA SER A 218 9.97 -1.94 -2.87
C SER A 218 9.29 -3.07 -2.11
N ALA A 219 9.17 -4.25 -2.70
CA ALA A 219 8.42 -5.37 -2.11
C ALA A 219 8.97 -5.84 -0.74
N ASN A 220 10.28 -5.69 -0.52
CA ASN A 220 10.94 -5.97 0.76
C ASN A 220 10.96 -4.78 1.75
N GLY A 221 10.34 -3.66 1.38
CA GLY A 221 10.27 -2.43 2.19
C GLY A 221 11.62 -1.73 2.43
N ASN A 222 12.68 -2.07 1.69
CA ASN A 222 14.02 -1.52 1.92
C ASN A 222 14.43 -0.39 0.97
N THR A 223 13.63 -0.08 -0.04
CA THR A 223 13.79 1.10 -0.89
C THR A 223 12.50 1.90 -0.84
N LEU A 224 12.62 3.20 -0.57
CA LEU A 224 11.52 4.16 -0.51
C LEU A 224 11.81 5.28 -1.51
N ALA A 225 10.89 5.55 -2.41
CA ALA A 225 10.90 6.76 -3.25
C ALA A 225 9.89 7.76 -2.67
N VAL A 226 10.26 9.04 -2.64
CA VAL A 226 9.45 10.12 -2.09
C VAL A 226 9.42 11.29 -3.07
N GLY A 227 8.22 11.70 -3.46
CA GLY A 227 7.98 12.88 -4.29
C GLY A 227 8.00 14.18 -3.49
N SER A 228 8.55 15.22 -4.11
CA SER A 228 8.55 16.60 -3.62
C SER A 228 8.26 17.53 -4.81
N PRO A 229 7.01 17.55 -5.31
CA PRO A 229 6.66 18.20 -6.57
C PRO A 229 6.90 19.71 -6.59
N SER A 230 6.87 20.34 -5.42
CA SER A 230 7.04 21.79 -5.30
C SER A 230 8.50 22.20 -5.02
N GLU A 231 9.46 21.26 -5.11
CA GLU A 231 10.88 21.55 -4.88
C GLU A 231 11.45 22.49 -5.96
N ASP A 232 12.17 23.52 -5.53
CA ASP A 232 12.49 24.71 -6.36
C ASP A 232 13.91 24.74 -6.96
N SER A 233 14.77 23.74 -6.75
CA SER A 233 16.14 23.75 -7.27
C SER A 233 16.22 23.62 -8.79
N ASP A 234 17.13 24.39 -9.39
CA ASP A 234 17.48 24.33 -10.81
C ASP A 234 18.50 23.21 -11.16
N ALA A 235 18.80 22.30 -10.23
CA ALA A 235 19.74 21.22 -10.46
C ALA A 235 19.29 20.27 -11.57
N THR A 236 20.05 20.17 -12.64
CA THR A 236 19.72 19.37 -13.84
C THR A 236 20.27 17.94 -13.84
N THR A 237 20.82 17.49 -12.72
CA THR A 237 21.47 16.17 -12.59
C THR A 237 21.10 15.49 -11.29
N ILE A 238 21.12 14.16 -11.30
CA ILE A 238 20.92 13.34 -10.10
C ILE A 238 22.05 13.65 -9.10
N ASN A 239 21.66 13.91 -7.86
CA ASN A 239 22.53 14.36 -6.76
C ASN A 239 23.21 15.72 -7.05
N GLY A 240 22.54 16.56 -7.83
CA GLY A 240 22.91 17.95 -7.98
C GLY A 240 22.72 18.78 -6.71
N GLU A 241 22.86 20.09 -6.87
CA GLU A 241 22.70 21.08 -5.81
C GLU A 241 21.22 21.13 -5.32
N GLN A 242 20.99 21.20 -4.00
CA GLN A 242 19.66 21.23 -3.37
C GLN A 242 19.33 22.54 -2.60
N ASN A 243 20.30 23.43 -2.37
CA ASN A 243 20.18 24.68 -1.62
C ASN A 243 19.92 25.92 -2.46
N ASN A 244 19.40 25.77 -3.67
CA ASN A 244 18.95 26.87 -4.52
C ASN A 244 17.46 26.73 -4.84
N ASN A 245 16.81 27.86 -5.13
CA ASN A 245 15.38 27.93 -5.46
C ASN A 245 15.19 28.71 -6.78
N ALA A 246 15.98 28.36 -7.81
CA ALA A 246 16.00 29.11 -9.07
C ALA A 246 14.98 28.60 -10.12
N ALA A 247 14.36 27.44 -9.90
CA ALA A 247 13.36 26.83 -10.78
C ALA A 247 12.11 26.42 -9.98
N SER A 248 11.27 27.40 -9.65
CA SER A 248 10.18 27.18 -8.71
C SER A 248 9.21 26.09 -9.17
N GLY A 249 8.90 25.12 -8.30
CA GLY A 249 8.02 23.99 -8.60
C GLY A 249 8.53 23.05 -9.70
N ALA A 250 9.83 23.02 -9.97
CA ALA A 250 10.41 22.04 -10.90
C ALA A 250 10.25 20.59 -10.39
N GLY A 251 10.22 20.43 -9.06
CA GLY A 251 9.98 19.18 -8.38
C GLY A 251 11.19 18.26 -8.32
N ALA A 252 11.13 17.25 -7.44
CA ALA A 252 12.17 16.25 -7.25
C ALA A 252 11.62 14.92 -6.73
N VAL A 253 12.44 13.87 -6.87
CA VAL A 253 12.22 12.59 -6.17
C VAL A 253 13.43 12.24 -5.32
N TYR A 254 13.20 11.86 -4.07
CA TYR A 254 14.25 11.40 -3.16
C TYR A 254 14.14 9.88 -3.00
N VAL A 255 15.26 9.18 -3.11
CA VAL A 255 15.32 7.73 -2.91
C VAL A 255 16.08 7.44 -1.62
N PHE A 256 15.46 6.71 -0.72
CA PHE A 256 16.04 6.23 0.54
C PHE A 256 16.17 4.72 0.54
N THR A 257 17.19 4.20 1.22
CA THR A 257 17.40 2.77 1.40
C THR A 257 17.61 2.41 2.86
N ARG A 258 17.13 1.23 3.24
CA ARG A 258 17.20 0.67 4.60
C ARG A 258 18.22 -0.47 4.69
N SER A 259 19.05 -0.44 5.72
CA SER A 259 19.88 -1.57 6.15
C SER A 259 19.64 -1.84 7.64
N GLY A 260 19.07 -3.00 7.96
CA GLY A 260 18.56 -3.28 9.30
C GLY A 260 17.44 -2.30 9.67
N VAL A 261 17.66 -1.47 10.68
CA VAL A 261 16.73 -0.40 11.10
C VAL A 261 17.15 0.99 10.64
N THR A 262 18.29 1.11 9.94
CA THR A 262 18.86 2.41 9.55
C THR A 262 18.45 2.76 8.13
N TRP A 263 17.79 3.91 7.98
CA TRP A 263 17.50 4.53 6.68
C TRP A 263 18.61 5.50 6.29
N SER A 264 18.85 5.63 4.99
CA SER A 264 19.81 6.59 4.41
C SER A 264 19.32 7.06 3.05
N GLN A 265 19.51 8.34 2.73
CA GLN A 265 19.26 8.83 1.38
C GLN A 265 20.32 8.26 0.44
N GLN A 266 19.86 7.70 -0.67
CA GLN A 266 20.69 7.18 -1.75
C GLN A 266 20.75 8.13 -2.95
N ALA A 267 19.63 8.79 -3.28
CA ALA A 267 19.58 9.70 -4.41
C ALA A 267 18.65 10.89 -4.17
N TYR A 268 18.99 11.99 -4.81
CA TYR A 268 18.12 13.13 -5.14
C TYR A 268 18.00 13.16 -6.66
N VAL A 269 16.81 12.91 -7.18
CA VAL A 269 16.55 12.68 -8.60
C VAL A 269 15.95 13.93 -9.22
N LYS A 270 16.62 14.40 -10.27
CA LYS A 270 16.27 15.55 -11.11
C LYS A 270 16.48 15.21 -12.58
N VAL A 271 16.00 16.06 -13.49
CA VAL A 271 16.04 15.82 -14.94
C VAL A 271 16.66 17.00 -15.70
N LEU A 272 17.23 16.75 -16.87
CA LEU A 272 17.98 17.77 -17.60
C LEU A 272 17.09 18.92 -18.11
N ASN A 273 15.85 18.61 -18.46
CA ASN A 273 14.90 19.49 -19.12
C ASN A 273 13.80 19.98 -18.18
N GLN A 274 14.11 20.08 -16.88
CA GLN A 274 13.16 20.60 -15.91
C GLN A 274 12.96 22.11 -16.12
N ASP A 275 11.72 22.51 -16.22
CA ASP A 275 11.30 23.90 -16.12
C ASP A 275 10.54 24.14 -14.82
N GLY A 276 10.50 25.40 -14.39
CA GLY A 276 9.72 25.78 -13.21
C GLY A 276 8.24 25.47 -13.45
N GLY A 277 7.63 24.69 -12.55
CA GLY A 277 6.24 24.28 -12.62
C GLY A 277 5.99 22.88 -13.15
N ASP A 278 7.00 22.17 -13.66
CA ASP A 278 6.86 20.80 -14.20
C ASP A 278 6.41 19.77 -13.16
N ALA A 279 6.70 20.03 -11.88
CA ALA A 279 6.32 19.23 -10.72
C ALA A 279 6.78 17.75 -10.80
N LEU A 280 8.06 17.51 -11.10
CA LEU A 280 8.62 16.16 -11.04
C LEU A 280 8.41 15.53 -9.66
N GLY A 281 7.92 14.29 -9.64
CA GLY A 281 7.65 13.57 -8.40
C GLY A 281 6.26 13.81 -7.83
N GLU A 282 5.36 14.49 -8.55
CA GLU A 282 3.92 14.54 -8.21
C GLU A 282 3.36 13.12 -8.03
N THR A 283 3.84 12.17 -8.84
CA THR A 283 3.61 10.73 -8.67
C THR A 283 4.90 9.95 -8.78
N VAL A 284 5.00 8.85 -8.02
CA VAL A 284 6.16 7.93 -8.04
C VAL A 284 5.70 6.47 -8.00
N ALA A 285 6.42 5.59 -8.70
CA ALA A 285 6.23 4.13 -8.62
C ALA A 285 7.58 3.42 -8.63
N LEU A 286 7.69 2.33 -7.87
CA LEU A 286 8.90 1.49 -7.78
C LEU A 286 8.59 0.04 -8.19
N SER A 287 9.56 -0.62 -8.83
CA SER A 287 9.51 -2.06 -9.06
C SER A 287 9.71 -2.82 -7.74
N ALA A 288 9.32 -4.10 -7.70
CA ALA A 288 9.42 -4.94 -6.50
C ALA A 288 10.86 -5.05 -5.97
N ASP A 289 11.85 -5.07 -6.87
CA ASP A 289 13.28 -5.07 -6.51
C ASP A 289 13.83 -3.70 -6.09
N GLY A 290 13.04 -2.62 -6.25
CA GLY A 290 13.41 -1.24 -5.94
C GLY A 290 14.46 -0.64 -6.89
N ASN A 291 14.67 -1.23 -8.07
CA ASN A 291 15.70 -0.80 -9.01
C ASN A 291 15.15 -0.05 -10.23
N THR A 292 13.84 -0.05 -10.49
CA THR A 292 13.20 0.83 -11.48
C THR A 292 12.30 1.82 -10.74
N LEU A 293 12.46 3.09 -11.06
CA LEU A 293 11.65 4.20 -10.56
C LEU A 293 10.98 4.88 -11.75
N ALA A 294 9.66 5.04 -11.72
CA ALA A 294 8.95 5.96 -12.59
C ALA A 294 8.53 7.19 -11.77
N ALA A 295 8.68 8.38 -12.35
CA ALA A 295 8.32 9.66 -11.74
C ALA A 295 7.52 10.51 -12.72
N GLY A 296 6.32 10.94 -12.32
CA GLY A 296 5.47 11.83 -13.11
C GLY A 296 5.86 13.29 -12.94
N ALA A 297 5.74 14.04 -14.03
CA ALA A 297 5.85 15.50 -14.10
C ALA A 297 4.66 16.00 -14.93
N ARG A 298 3.47 15.98 -14.34
CA ARG A 298 2.21 16.11 -15.09
C ARG A 298 2.01 17.49 -15.72
N PHE A 299 2.83 18.47 -15.33
CA PHE A 299 2.76 19.82 -15.83
C PHE A 299 3.88 20.15 -16.84
N GLU A 300 4.70 19.16 -17.22
CA GLU A 300 5.72 19.38 -18.24
C GLU A 300 5.12 19.79 -19.59
N ASP A 301 5.70 20.81 -20.21
CA ASP A 301 5.10 21.58 -21.32
C ASP A 301 5.49 21.12 -22.73
N SER A 302 6.32 20.07 -22.86
CA SER A 302 6.87 19.68 -24.15
C SER A 302 5.82 19.02 -25.05
N ALA A 303 5.78 19.46 -26.31
CA ALA A 303 4.96 18.88 -27.38
C ALA A 303 5.59 17.64 -28.03
N SER A 304 6.65 17.07 -27.42
CA SER A 304 7.20 15.79 -27.84
C SER A 304 6.12 14.70 -27.79
N ILE A 305 6.29 13.63 -28.57
CA ILE A 305 5.40 12.46 -28.56
C ILE A 305 6.20 11.18 -28.34
N GLY A 306 5.56 10.19 -27.72
CA GLY A 306 6.14 8.86 -27.52
C GLY A 306 7.34 8.86 -26.57
N VAL A 307 8.34 8.03 -26.86
CA VAL A 307 9.48 7.76 -25.97
C VAL A 307 10.75 8.41 -26.51
N ASP A 308 11.49 9.08 -25.63
CA ASP A 308 12.79 9.72 -25.87
C ASP A 308 12.80 10.72 -27.03
N GLY A 309 11.69 11.44 -27.22
CA GLY A 309 11.62 12.59 -28.12
C GLY A 309 12.31 13.85 -27.56
N GLU A 310 12.31 14.92 -28.34
CA GLU A 310 12.99 16.18 -28.00
C GLU A 310 12.24 16.93 -26.91
N SER A 311 12.83 17.01 -25.73
CA SER A 311 12.13 17.47 -24.52
C SER A 311 12.10 19.00 -24.34
N GLY A 312 12.73 19.78 -25.22
CA GLY A 312 12.77 21.26 -25.12
C GLY A 312 11.69 22.02 -25.91
N ILE A 313 10.67 21.32 -26.43
CA ILE A 313 9.66 21.93 -27.31
C ILE A 313 8.42 22.34 -26.49
N ASN A 314 8.54 23.38 -25.68
CA ASN A 314 7.53 23.78 -24.68
C ASN A 314 6.35 24.53 -25.30
N THR A 315 5.60 23.88 -26.18
CA THR A 315 4.44 24.47 -26.88
C THR A 315 3.11 23.80 -26.51
N ALA A 316 3.13 22.74 -25.68
CA ALA A 316 1.94 22.02 -25.24
C ALA A 316 1.83 22.12 -23.70
N THR A 317 1.35 23.27 -23.22
CA THR A 317 1.30 23.58 -21.79
C THR A 317 0.62 22.48 -20.98
N SER A 318 1.24 22.02 -19.89
CA SER A 318 0.74 20.95 -19.02
C SER A 318 0.37 19.65 -19.75
N ALA A 319 1.06 19.34 -20.84
CA ALA A 319 0.91 18.07 -21.55
C ALA A 319 1.32 16.87 -20.67
N GLY A 320 2.32 17.07 -19.83
CA GLY A 320 2.78 16.13 -18.81
C GLY A 320 3.71 15.04 -19.33
N ALA A 321 4.64 14.57 -18.51
CA ALA A 321 5.62 13.54 -18.84
C ALA A 321 5.81 12.53 -17.71
N VAL A 322 6.40 11.38 -18.04
CA VAL A 322 6.93 10.43 -17.06
C VAL A 322 8.40 10.14 -17.37
N TYR A 323 9.23 10.11 -16.33
CA TYR A 323 10.64 9.75 -16.44
C TYR A 323 10.88 8.40 -15.76
N VAL A 324 11.54 7.50 -16.47
CA VAL A 324 11.93 6.19 -15.94
C VAL A 324 13.41 6.21 -15.62
N PHE A 325 13.78 5.76 -14.43
CA PHE A 325 15.15 5.66 -13.95
C PHE A 325 15.46 4.21 -13.57
N ARG A 326 16.70 3.79 -13.83
CA ARG A 326 17.19 2.47 -13.44
C ARG A 326 18.38 2.61 -12.50
N ARG A 327 18.41 1.76 -11.48
CA ARG A 327 19.46 1.66 -10.49
C ARG A 327 20.48 0.59 -10.90
N SER A 328 21.76 0.93 -10.78
CA SER A 328 22.88 -0.02 -10.87
C SER A 328 23.83 0.19 -9.68
N GLY A 329 23.85 -0.78 -8.77
CA GLY A 329 24.53 -0.63 -7.48
C GLY A 329 23.85 0.45 -6.61
N THR A 330 24.53 1.57 -6.41
CA THR A 330 24.00 2.74 -5.69
C THR A 330 23.69 3.92 -6.60
N SER A 331 23.97 3.81 -7.90
CA SER A 331 23.79 4.89 -8.87
C SER A 331 22.45 4.74 -9.59
N TRP A 332 21.76 5.86 -9.75
CA TRP A 332 20.56 5.97 -10.56
C TRP A 332 20.90 6.70 -11.86
N ALA A 333 20.25 6.29 -12.96
CA ALA A 333 20.37 6.96 -14.25
C ALA A 333 18.99 7.00 -14.92
N LYS A 334 18.70 8.08 -15.64
CA LYS A 334 17.51 8.15 -16.50
C LYS A 334 17.65 7.08 -17.58
N GLU A 335 16.64 6.23 -17.69
CA GLU A 335 16.51 5.23 -18.74
C GLU A 335 15.60 5.71 -19.87
N ALA A 336 14.49 6.39 -19.55
CA ALA A 336 13.56 6.89 -20.57
C ALA A 336 12.87 8.19 -20.17
N TYR A 337 12.48 8.97 -21.17
CA TYR A 337 11.49 10.05 -21.11
C TYR A 337 10.26 9.61 -21.90
N VAL A 338 9.10 9.61 -21.26
CA VAL A 338 7.87 9.00 -21.78
C VAL A 338 6.78 10.05 -21.87
N LYS A 339 6.16 10.15 -23.04
CA LYS A 339 4.95 10.96 -23.31
C LYS A 339 3.91 10.14 -24.06
N ALA A 340 2.67 10.63 -24.06
CA ALA A 340 1.59 10.09 -24.89
C ALA A 340 1.98 10.08 -26.38
N SER A 341 1.38 9.19 -27.17
CA SER A 341 1.54 9.17 -28.63
C SER A 341 0.85 10.34 -29.34
N ASN A 342 -0.15 10.92 -28.69
CA ASN A 342 -1.05 11.98 -29.16
C ASN A 342 -1.05 13.12 -28.14
N THR A 343 0.14 13.62 -27.79
CA THR A 343 0.31 14.68 -26.80
C THR A 343 -0.50 15.93 -27.12
N GLY A 344 -1.49 16.22 -26.28
CA GLY A 344 -2.27 17.45 -26.26
C GLY A 344 -1.87 18.37 -25.10
N ALA A 345 -2.17 19.66 -25.26
CA ALA A 345 -2.01 20.61 -24.17
C ALA A 345 -3.05 20.33 -23.07
N SER A 346 -2.63 20.45 -21.81
CA SER A 346 -3.44 20.20 -20.62
C SER A 346 -3.89 18.76 -20.39
N ASP A 347 -3.45 17.78 -21.18
CA ASP A 347 -3.78 16.37 -20.99
C ASP A 347 -3.30 15.79 -19.65
N GLN A 348 -2.29 16.42 -19.04
CA GLN A 348 -1.69 16.03 -17.76
C GLN A 348 -1.23 14.57 -17.71
N PHE A 349 -0.57 14.10 -18.77
CA PHE A 349 0.04 12.78 -18.80
C PHE A 349 1.03 12.61 -17.63
N GLY A 350 0.91 11.53 -16.88
CA GLY A 350 1.66 11.33 -15.63
C GLY A 350 0.89 11.71 -14.37
N PHE A 351 -0.39 12.10 -14.50
CA PHE A 351 -1.28 12.35 -13.36
C PHE A 351 -1.38 11.15 -12.42
N ALA A 352 -1.42 9.93 -12.98
CA ALA A 352 -1.34 8.68 -12.23
C ALA A 352 -0.38 7.73 -12.96
N ILE A 353 0.41 6.96 -12.21
CA ILE A 353 1.34 5.97 -12.77
C ILE A 353 1.30 4.67 -11.97
N ALA A 354 1.50 3.54 -12.65
CA ALA A 354 1.72 2.24 -12.02
C ALA A 354 2.80 1.46 -12.77
N LEU A 355 3.61 0.71 -12.04
CA LEU A 355 4.70 -0.10 -12.58
C LEU A 355 4.50 -1.56 -12.16
N SER A 356 4.76 -2.51 -13.05
CA SER A 356 4.80 -3.94 -12.70
C SER A 356 6.00 -4.27 -11.81
N ASP A 357 5.95 -5.42 -11.14
CA ASP A 357 6.98 -5.82 -10.17
C ASP A 357 8.37 -6.00 -10.80
N ASP A 358 8.40 -6.48 -12.05
CA ASP A 358 9.64 -6.61 -12.84
C ASP A 358 10.16 -5.26 -13.35
N GLY A 359 9.36 -4.20 -13.27
CA GLY A 359 9.70 -2.87 -13.76
C GLY A 359 9.61 -2.72 -15.28
N ASP A 360 9.01 -3.66 -16.00
CA ASP A 360 9.01 -3.70 -17.47
C ASP A 360 7.64 -3.32 -18.10
N THR A 361 6.58 -3.13 -17.31
CA THR A 361 5.28 -2.58 -17.78
C THR A 361 4.92 -1.33 -16.97
N LEU A 362 4.65 -0.23 -17.65
CA LEU A 362 4.28 1.06 -17.08
C LEU A 362 2.90 1.46 -17.60
N ALA A 363 1.95 1.76 -16.71
CA ALA A 363 0.68 2.38 -17.06
C ALA A 363 0.70 3.85 -16.62
N VAL A 364 0.21 4.74 -17.48
CA VAL A 364 0.20 6.20 -17.23
C VAL A 364 -1.16 6.77 -17.57
N GLY A 365 -1.78 7.47 -16.61
CA GLY A 365 -2.99 8.24 -16.79
C GLY A 365 -2.72 9.65 -17.33
N ALA A 366 -3.58 10.10 -18.24
CA ALA A 366 -3.71 11.46 -18.72
C ALA A 366 -5.16 11.88 -18.47
N ILE A 367 -5.43 12.36 -17.26
CA ILE A 367 -6.79 12.54 -16.73
C ILE A 367 -7.61 13.56 -17.52
N LEU A 368 -6.94 14.51 -18.19
CA LEU A 368 -7.59 15.58 -18.93
C LEU A 368 -7.55 15.41 -20.45
N GLU A 369 -7.04 14.27 -20.93
CA GLU A 369 -7.01 13.97 -22.37
C GLU A 369 -8.41 14.14 -22.97
N ALA A 370 -8.49 14.99 -23.98
CA ALA A 370 -9.73 15.33 -24.64
C ALA A 370 -9.88 14.43 -25.85
N SER A 371 -10.83 13.49 -25.84
CA SER A 371 -11.16 12.65 -26.99
C SER A 371 -12.44 11.87 -26.70
N SER A 372 -13.34 11.79 -27.69
CA SER A 372 -14.53 10.94 -27.65
C SER A 372 -14.27 9.50 -28.12
N ASP A 373 -13.01 9.15 -28.41
CA ASP A 373 -12.62 7.78 -28.68
C ASP A 373 -13.04 6.88 -27.51
N SER A 374 -13.53 5.67 -27.83
CA SER A 374 -13.94 4.68 -26.83
C SER A 374 -13.27 3.34 -27.13
N GLY A 375 -12.86 2.63 -26.08
CA GLY A 375 -12.17 1.34 -26.23
C GLY A 375 -10.65 1.47 -26.29
N ILE A 376 -9.99 0.69 -27.15
CA ILE A 376 -8.53 0.44 -27.07
C ILE A 376 -7.88 0.61 -28.45
N ASN A 377 -6.83 1.42 -28.51
CA ASN A 377 -6.01 1.69 -29.69
C ASN A 377 -6.78 2.33 -30.86
N GLU A 378 -7.70 3.22 -30.53
CA GLU A 378 -8.30 4.14 -31.50
C GLU A 378 -7.30 5.23 -31.94
N ALA A 379 -7.73 6.14 -32.81
CA ALA A 379 -6.82 7.05 -33.51
C ALA A 379 -6.17 8.11 -32.60
N GLY A 380 -6.83 8.54 -31.53
CA GLY A 380 -6.34 9.58 -30.61
C GLY A 380 -6.16 10.94 -31.27
N THR A 381 -6.99 11.26 -32.28
CA THR A 381 -6.91 12.54 -33.03
C THR A 381 -8.12 13.44 -32.84
N ASP A 382 -9.07 13.03 -32.00
CA ASP A 382 -10.25 13.81 -31.63
C ASP A 382 -9.98 14.58 -30.33
N ASP A 383 -10.52 15.79 -30.21
CA ASP A 383 -10.44 16.67 -29.02
C ASP A 383 -11.85 17.12 -28.54
N SER A 384 -12.91 16.39 -28.91
CA SER A 384 -14.28 16.85 -28.72
C SER A 384 -14.87 16.62 -27.32
N ALA A 385 -14.30 15.70 -26.52
CA ALA A 385 -14.74 15.37 -25.17
C ALA A 385 -13.68 15.74 -24.12
N SER A 386 -13.66 17.02 -23.73
CA SER A 386 -12.71 17.55 -22.73
C SER A 386 -12.77 16.79 -21.41
N GLY A 387 -11.61 16.43 -20.85
CA GLY A 387 -11.55 15.79 -19.53
C GLY A 387 -12.10 14.37 -19.49
N ALA A 388 -12.31 13.74 -20.65
CA ALA A 388 -12.74 12.34 -20.71
C ALA A 388 -11.64 11.41 -20.19
N GLY A 389 -10.38 11.75 -20.45
CA GLY A 389 -9.20 11.10 -19.90
C GLY A 389 -8.82 9.80 -20.63
N ALA A 390 -7.56 9.39 -20.46
CA ALA A 390 -7.01 8.19 -21.09
C ALA A 390 -5.93 7.51 -20.23
N VAL A 391 -5.64 6.25 -20.53
CA VAL A 391 -4.48 5.52 -19.99
C VAL A 391 -3.62 4.96 -21.11
N TYR A 392 -2.31 5.09 -20.97
CA TYR A 392 -1.31 4.59 -21.89
C TYR A 392 -0.48 3.51 -21.22
N VAL A 393 -0.30 2.37 -21.89
CA VAL A 393 0.54 1.27 -21.40
C VAL A 393 1.81 1.21 -22.23
N PHE A 394 2.96 1.26 -21.57
CA PHE A 394 4.29 1.11 -22.16
C PHE A 394 4.92 -0.19 -21.68
N VAL A 395 5.66 -0.84 -22.57
CA VAL A 395 6.40 -2.07 -22.27
C VAL A 395 7.87 -1.89 -22.63
N ARG A 396 8.73 -2.35 -21.74
CA ARG A 396 10.18 -2.37 -21.91
C ARG A 396 10.60 -3.66 -22.60
N THR A 397 11.43 -3.54 -23.62
CA THR A 397 12.11 -4.67 -24.26
C THR A 397 13.61 -4.36 -24.36
N GLY A 398 14.42 -5.08 -23.58
CA GLY A 398 15.82 -4.71 -23.41
C GLY A 398 15.94 -3.42 -22.59
N SER A 399 16.40 -2.34 -23.20
CA SER A 399 16.44 -0.99 -22.59
C SER A 399 15.48 0.00 -23.25
N ALA A 400 14.70 -0.43 -24.25
CA ALA A 400 13.80 0.44 -25.00
C ALA A 400 12.38 0.31 -24.44
N TRP A 401 11.75 1.45 -24.18
CA TRP A 401 10.34 1.54 -23.86
C TRP A 401 9.54 1.84 -25.13
N ALA A 402 8.37 1.22 -25.28
CA ALA A 402 7.45 1.50 -26.37
C ALA A 402 6.00 1.44 -25.88
N GLN A 403 5.14 2.31 -26.42
CA GLN A 403 3.71 2.25 -26.16
C GLN A 403 3.13 0.97 -26.76
N GLN A 404 2.47 0.17 -25.92
CA GLN A 404 1.74 -1.02 -26.30
C GLN A 404 0.24 -0.74 -26.45
N ALA A 405 -0.32 0.18 -25.65
CA ALA A 405 -1.74 0.50 -25.71
C ALA A 405 -2.05 1.97 -25.39
N TYR A 406 -3.10 2.49 -26.03
CA TYR A 406 -3.89 3.65 -25.65
C TYR A 406 -5.28 3.14 -25.28
N ILE A 407 -5.76 3.46 -24.08
CA ILE A 407 -6.96 2.88 -23.48
C ILE A 407 -7.89 4.01 -23.04
N LYS A 408 -9.14 3.93 -23.48
CA LYS A 408 -10.26 4.80 -23.13
C LYS A 408 -11.35 3.98 -22.44
N ALA A 409 -12.24 4.65 -21.71
CA ALA A 409 -13.44 4.02 -21.19
C ALA A 409 -14.32 3.49 -22.34
N SER A 410 -15.05 2.41 -22.11
CA SER A 410 -16.02 1.89 -23.10
C SER A 410 -17.23 2.79 -23.31
N ASN A 411 -17.56 3.60 -22.31
CA ASN A 411 -18.61 4.61 -22.27
C ASN A 411 -17.99 5.99 -22.00
N THR A 412 -17.03 6.39 -22.84
CA THR A 412 -16.29 7.64 -22.66
C THR A 412 -17.22 8.85 -22.78
N ASP A 413 -17.33 9.64 -21.71
CA ASP A 413 -18.00 10.94 -21.70
C ASP A 413 -17.05 12.05 -21.19
N ALA A 414 -17.40 13.30 -21.51
CA ALA A 414 -16.60 14.46 -21.10
C ALA A 414 -16.63 14.63 -19.57
N SER A 415 -15.48 14.95 -18.98
CA SER A 415 -15.28 15.10 -17.52
C SER A 415 -15.30 13.81 -16.69
N ASP A 416 -15.40 12.63 -17.30
CA ASP A 416 -15.31 11.34 -16.57
C ASP A 416 -13.97 11.14 -15.87
N ALA A 417 -12.91 11.82 -16.34
CA ALA A 417 -11.58 11.78 -15.76
C ALA A 417 -10.98 10.35 -15.73
N PHE A 418 -11.19 9.57 -16.78
CA PHE A 418 -10.62 8.23 -16.89
C PHE A 418 -9.08 8.28 -16.83
N GLY A 419 -8.48 7.45 -15.98
CA GLY A 419 -7.05 7.51 -15.69
C GLY A 419 -6.69 8.37 -14.47
N SER A 420 -7.66 8.80 -13.67
CA SER A 420 -7.43 9.54 -12.41
C SER A 420 -6.68 8.72 -11.36
N SER A 421 -6.81 7.39 -11.41
CA SER A 421 -6.01 6.45 -10.62
C SER A 421 -5.80 5.17 -11.41
N VAL A 422 -4.61 4.58 -11.32
CA VAL A 422 -4.25 3.35 -12.04
C VAL A 422 -3.50 2.38 -11.13
N SER A 423 -3.71 1.07 -11.31
CA SER A 423 -2.94 0.02 -10.63
C SER A 423 -2.70 -1.15 -11.58
N LEU A 424 -1.50 -1.71 -11.54
CA LEU A 424 -1.13 -2.93 -12.27
C LEU A 424 -0.98 -4.13 -11.33
N SER A 425 -1.22 -5.34 -11.82
CA SER A 425 -0.77 -6.57 -11.18
C SER A 425 0.75 -6.74 -11.34
N SER A 426 1.33 -7.62 -10.51
CA SER A 426 2.76 -7.93 -10.49
C SER A 426 3.31 -8.29 -11.88
N ASP A 427 2.55 -9.08 -12.65
CA ASP A 427 2.89 -9.51 -14.02
C ASP A 427 2.55 -8.49 -15.12
N GLY A 428 2.01 -7.32 -14.74
CA GLY A 428 1.57 -6.27 -15.65
C GLY A 428 0.41 -6.65 -16.57
N ASN A 429 -0.32 -7.76 -16.30
CA ASN A 429 -1.38 -8.25 -17.19
C ASN A 429 -2.80 -7.92 -16.72
N THR A 430 -2.99 -7.41 -15.51
CA THR A 430 -4.27 -6.85 -15.05
C THR A 430 -4.06 -5.38 -14.72
N LEU A 431 -4.90 -4.52 -15.27
CA LEU A 431 -4.87 -3.07 -15.06
C LEU A 431 -6.24 -2.64 -14.53
N ALA A 432 -6.26 -1.94 -13.40
CA ALA A 432 -7.43 -1.23 -12.90
C ALA A 432 -7.27 0.26 -13.20
N VAL A 433 -8.34 0.90 -13.69
CA VAL A 433 -8.37 2.32 -14.03
C VAL A 433 -9.62 2.97 -13.45
N ALA A 434 -9.46 4.05 -12.71
CA ALA A 434 -10.57 4.84 -12.20
C ALA A 434 -11.00 5.94 -13.18
N ALA A 435 -12.29 6.28 -13.14
CA ALA A 435 -12.91 7.45 -13.74
C ALA A 435 -13.81 8.08 -12.67
N THR A 436 -13.26 9.03 -11.92
CA THR A 436 -13.93 9.58 -10.72
C THR A 436 -15.11 10.48 -11.04
N GLY A 437 -15.16 11.05 -12.25
CA GLY A 437 -16.27 11.87 -12.73
C GLY A 437 -17.35 11.07 -13.45
N GLU A 438 -17.23 9.73 -13.53
CA GLU A 438 -18.20 8.94 -14.28
C GLU A 438 -19.58 8.95 -13.62
N ASP A 439 -20.57 9.37 -14.40
CA ASP A 439 -21.96 9.47 -13.99
C ASP A 439 -22.64 8.11 -14.15
N SER A 440 -23.19 7.53 -13.07
CA SER A 440 -24.09 6.38 -13.14
C SER A 440 -24.56 5.98 -11.74
N ASN A 441 -25.84 5.63 -11.59
CA ASN A 441 -26.37 5.05 -10.35
C ASN A 441 -26.33 3.50 -10.32
N GLY A 442 -25.63 2.88 -11.26
CA GLY A 442 -25.39 1.44 -11.25
C GLY A 442 -24.60 1.01 -10.02
N THR A 443 -24.77 -0.24 -9.58
CA THR A 443 -24.13 -0.77 -8.37
C THR A 443 -23.38 -2.07 -8.65
N GLY A 444 -22.27 -2.27 -7.93
CA GLY A 444 -21.47 -3.49 -8.00
C GLY A 444 -20.68 -3.68 -9.31
N ALA A 445 -20.17 -4.90 -9.51
CA ALA A 445 -19.23 -5.25 -10.58
C ALA A 445 -19.86 -5.66 -11.93
N ALA A 446 -21.17 -5.41 -12.09
CA ALA A 446 -21.93 -5.68 -13.31
C ALA A 446 -22.95 -4.56 -13.57
N ALA A 447 -22.61 -3.35 -13.15
CA ALA A 447 -23.44 -2.17 -13.31
C ALA A 447 -23.65 -1.83 -14.81
N ASP A 448 -24.80 -1.21 -15.11
CA ASP A 448 -25.14 -0.74 -16.45
C ASP A 448 -24.37 0.55 -16.75
N GLN A 449 -23.52 0.49 -17.78
CA GLN A 449 -22.65 1.58 -18.24
C GLN A 449 -23.39 2.66 -19.05
N SER A 450 -24.66 2.44 -19.39
CA SER A 450 -25.46 3.40 -20.17
C SER A 450 -26.27 4.38 -19.31
N ASN A 451 -26.18 4.26 -17.99
CA ASN A 451 -26.91 5.05 -17.04
C ASN A 451 -26.07 6.26 -16.60
N ALA A 452 -26.65 7.46 -16.53
CA ALA A 452 -25.97 8.68 -16.08
C ALA A 452 -26.77 9.44 -14.99
N ALA A 453 -27.48 8.71 -14.11
CA ALA A 453 -28.46 9.30 -13.19
C ALA A 453 -27.87 9.80 -11.85
N ALA A 454 -26.63 9.46 -11.52
CA ALA A 454 -25.92 9.95 -10.34
C ALA A 454 -24.62 10.60 -10.77
N ALA A 455 -24.56 11.93 -10.65
CA ALA A 455 -23.43 12.72 -11.12
C ALA A 455 -22.18 12.48 -10.27
N ASP A 456 -21.00 12.44 -10.89
CA ASP A 456 -19.69 12.28 -10.23
C ASP A 456 -19.64 11.11 -9.23
N ALA A 457 -20.43 10.07 -9.49
CA ALA A 457 -20.49 8.90 -8.62
C ALA A 457 -19.22 8.04 -8.72
N GLY A 458 -18.54 8.13 -9.86
CA GLY A 458 -17.27 7.48 -10.16
C GLY A 458 -17.41 6.00 -10.53
N ALA A 459 -16.42 5.46 -11.23
CA ALA A 459 -16.34 4.06 -11.65
C ALA A 459 -14.90 3.56 -11.73
N VAL A 460 -14.74 2.23 -11.71
CA VAL A 460 -13.45 1.55 -11.99
C VAL A 460 -13.61 0.51 -13.09
N TYR A 461 -12.67 0.51 -14.03
CA TYR A 461 -12.61 -0.40 -15.16
C TYR A 461 -11.43 -1.35 -14.96
N VAL A 462 -11.65 -2.64 -15.18
CA VAL A 462 -10.58 -3.64 -15.13
C VAL A 462 -10.30 -4.15 -16.53
N PHE A 463 -9.04 -4.07 -16.96
CA PHE A 463 -8.55 -4.58 -18.23
C PHE A 463 -7.59 -5.75 -18.01
N VAL A 464 -7.60 -6.72 -18.92
CA VAL A 464 -6.70 -7.87 -18.90
C VAL A 464 -5.95 -7.98 -20.21
N ARG A 465 -4.64 -8.22 -20.13
CA ARG A 465 -3.74 -8.45 -21.26
C ARG A 465 -3.57 -9.94 -21.54
N THR A 466 -3.70 -10.31 -22.81
CA THR A 466 -3.27 -11.63 -23.32
C THR A 466 -2.32 -11.42 -24.50
N GLY A 467 -1.05 -11.79 -24.33
CA GLY A 467 -0.01 -11.43 -25.30
C GLY A 467 0.19 -9.91 -25.32
N ILE A 468 -0.16 -9.26 -26.43
CA ILE A 468 -0.12 -7.79 -26.58
C ILE A 468 -1.51 -7.15 -26.57
N THR A 469 -2.57 -7.95 -26.53
CA THR A 469 -3.95 -7.47 -26.65
C THR A 469 -4.53 -7.23 -25.27
N TRP A 470 -5.00 -6.00 -25.04
CA TRP A 470 -5.79 -5.63 -23.88
C TRP A 470 -7.28 -5.76 -24.19
N ALA A 471 -8.07 -6.15 -23.19
CA ALA A 471 -9.53 -6.17 -23.26
C ALA A 471 -10.12 -5.79 -21.90
N GLN A 472 -11.21 -5.02 -21.91
CA GLN A 472 -11.96 -4.76 -20.69
C GLN A 472 -12.63 -6.04 -20.20
N GLN A 473 -12.41 -6.36 -18.94
CA GLN A 473 -13.00 -7.49 -18.23
C GLN A 473 -14.18 -7.06 -17.35
N ALA A 474 -14.13 -5.86 -16.76
CA ALA A 474 -15.18 -5.40 -15.84
C ALA A 474 -15.35 -3.89 -15.83
N TYR A 475 -16.54 -3.48 -15.40
CA TYR A 475 -16.90 -2.14 -14.98
C TYR A 475 -17.50 -2.26 -13.57
N ILE A 476 -16.95 -1.51 -12.63
CA ILE A 476 -17.15 -1.70 -11.20
C ILE A 476 -17.62 -0.38 -10.59
N LYS A 477 -18.72 -0.49 -9.83
CA LYS A 477 -19.34 0.56 -9.03
C LYS A 477 -19.43 0.13 -7.57
N ALA A 478 -19.49 1.11 -6.66
CA ALA A 478 -19.84 0.90 -5.26
C ALA A 478 -21.16 0.12 -5.11
N SER A 479 -21.37 -0.54 -3.97
CA SER A 479 -22.65 -1.17 -3.63
C SER A 479 -23.74 -0.15 -3.28
N ASN A 480 -23.36 1.02 -2.79
CA ASN A 480 -24.22 2.11 -2.33
C ASN A 480 -23.96 3.41 -3.09
N THR A 481 -23.73 3.33 -4.40
CA THR A 481 -23.43 4.46 -5.30
C THR A 481 -24.25 5.73 -4.99
N GLY A 482 -23.58 6.76 -4.49
CA GLY A 482 -24.10 8.11 -4.31
C GLY A 482 -23.50 9.09 -5.31
N ALA A 483 -24.24 10.18 -5.57
CA ALA A 483 -23.71 11.28 -6.38
C ALA A 483 -22.57 11.98 -5.61
N SER A 484 -21.50 12.33 -6.31
CA SER A 484 -20.31 12.97 -5.76
C SER A 484 -19.49 12.15 -4.75
N ASP A 485 -19.79 10.85 -4.56
CA ASP A 485 -18.98 9.94 -3.72
C ASP A 485 -17.58 9.69 -4.32
N ALA A 486 -17.40 9.96 -5.62
CA ALA A 486 -16.15 9.84 -6.36
C ALA A 486 -15.49 8.46 -6.22
N PHE A 487 -16.27 7.38 -6.37
CA PHE A 487 -15.74 6.01 -6.34
C PHE A 487 -14.62 5.85 -7.38
N GLY A 488 -13.44 5.41 -6.93
CA GLY A 488 -12.23 5.37 -7.76
C GLY A 488 -11.17 6.41 -7.37
N THR A 489 -11.38 7.22 -6.33
CA THR A 489 -10.34 8.14 -5.79
C THR A 489 -8.98 7.47 -5.57
N ALA A 490 -8.96 6.19 -5.22
CA ALA A 490 -7.77 5.34 -5.25
C ALA A 490 -8.10 3.93 -5.74
N VAL A 491 -7.21 3.31 -6.50
CA VAL A 491 -7.29 1.88 -6.85
C VAL A 491 -5.99 1.16 -6.50
N SER A 492 -6.09 -0.04 -5.94
CA SER A 492 -4.93 -0.89 -5.66
C SER A 492 -5.27 -2.36 -5.90
N LEU A 493 -4.47 -3.01 -6.75
CA LEU A 493 -4.54 -4.45 -7.03
C LEU A 493 -3.57 -5.24 -6.14
N SER A 494 -3.94 -6.47 -5.78
CA SER A 494 -2.97 -7.46 -5.29
C SER A 494 -2.07 -7.97 -6.44
N ASP A 495 -0.93 -8.57 -6.12
CA ASP A 495 0.05 -9.02 -7.13
C ASP A 495 -0.54 -9.96 -8.17
N ASN A 496 -1.43 -10.86 -7.75
CA ASN A 496 -2.10 -11.81 -8.64
C ASN A 496 -3.27 -11.20 -9.45
N GLY A 497 -3.55 -9.90 -9.27
CA GLY A 497 -4.63 -9.17 -9.94
C GLY A 497 -6.04 -9.65 -9.61
N ASN A 498 -6.23 -10.46 -8.56
CA ASN A 498 -7.54 -11.03 -8.19
C ASN A 498 -8.21 -10.31 -7.03
N MET A 499 -7.56 -9.29 -6.46
CA MET A 499 -8.16 -8.42 -5.45
C MET A 499 -7.96 -6.98 -5.86
N LEU A 500 -8.98 -6.18 -5.62
CA LEU A 500 -9.01 -4.75 -5.93
C LEU A 500 -9.60 -4.01 -4.73
N ALA A 501 -8.83 -3.11 -4.13
CA ALA A 501 -9.33 -2.11 -3.21
C ALA A 501 -9.64 -0.83 -3.99
N VAL A 502 -10.82 -0.24 -3.75
CA VAL A 502 -11.26 1.01 -4.37
C VAL A 502 -11.70 2.01 -3.31
N GLY A 503 -11.11 3.20 -3.31
CA GLY A 503 -11.48 4.31 -2.43
C GLY A 503 -12.62 5.15 -2.98
N ALA A 504 -13.49 5.65 -2.10
CA ALA A 504 -14.49 6.67 -2.37
C ALA A 504 -14.41 7.70 -1.24
N ALA A 505 -13.45 8.63 -1.33
CA ALA A 505 -13.11 9.54 -0.24
C ALA A 505 -14.25 10.50 0.15
N ALA A 506 -15.21 10.73 -0.74
CA ALA A 506 -16.35 11.61 -0.51
C ALA A 506 -17.63 10.86 -0.06
N GLU A 507 -17.54 9.54 0.17
CA GLU A 507 -18.68 8.74 0.62
C GLU A 507 -19.19 9.17 2.01
N ASP A 508 -20.51 9.23 2.17
CA ASP A 508 -21.15 9.94 3.28
C ASP A 508 -21.56 9.08 4.50
N SER A 509 -21.45 7.75 4.43
CA SER A 509 -21.98 6.91 5.50
C SER A 509 -21.21 7.05 6.81
N ALA A 510 -21.93 7.14 7.93
CA ALA A 510 -21.38 7.10 9.29
C ALA A 510 -21.08 5.68 9.79
N ALA A 511 -21.06 4.68 8.91
CA ALA A 511 -20.59 3.33 9.24
C ALA A 511 -19.14 3.35 9.76
N THR A 512 -18.81 2.36 10.59
CA THR A 512 -17.47 2.18 11.16
C THR A 512 -16.98 0.75 10.97
N GLY A 513 -15.67 0.58 10.86
CA GLY A 513 -15.03 -0.73 10.72
C GLY A 513 -15.39 -1.45 9.43
N VAL A 514 -15.58 -2.77 9.50
CA VAL A 514 -15.81 -3.62 8.32
C VAL A 514 -17.26 -4.11 8.28
N GLY A 515 -17.95 -3.86 7.17
CA GLY A 515 -19.32 -4.34 6.94
C GLY A 515 -20.41 -3.59 7.71
N GLY A 516 -20.21 -2.29 7.97
CA GLY A 516 -21.21 -1.42 8.59
C GLY A 516 -22.40 -1.08 7.68
N ASP A 517 -23.35 -0.29 8.20
CA ASP A 517 -24.55 0.13 7.45
C ASP A 517 -24.21 1.22 6.42
N GLU A 518 -24.13 0.83 5.16
CA GLU A 518 -23.84 1.68 4.00
C GLU A 518 -24.91 2.76 3.71
N THR A 519 -26.06 2.75 4.40
CA THR A 519 -27.19 3.65 4.10
C THR A 519 -27.26 4.90 4.98
N ASN A 520 -26.43 4.99 6.02
CA ASN A 520 -26.50 6.05 7.01
C ASN A 520 -25.63 7.26 6.66
N ASN A 521 -26.09 8.12 5.74
CA ASN A 521 -25.32 9.26 5.24
C ASN A 521 -25.26 10.48 6.18
N SER A 522 -25.08 10.26 7.49
CA SER A 522 -24.99 11.34 8.49
C SER A 522 -23.59 11.90 8.69
N ALA A 523 -22.55 11.35 8.03
CA ALA A 523 -21.16 11.77 8.15
C ALA A 523 -20.58 12.11 6.76
N ASN A 524 -21.00 13.27 6.24
CA ASN A 524 -20.65 13.70 4.88
C ASN A 524 -19.13 13.70 4.65
N GLY A 525 -18.66 13.16 3.52
CA GLY A 525 -17.24 13.11 3.18
C GLY A 525 -16.37 12.29 4.14
N SER A 526 -16.96 11.39 4.93
CA SER A 526 -16.20 10.52 5.85
C SER A 526 -15.37 9.46 5.10
N GLY A 527 -15.80 9.10 3.90
CA GLY A 527 -15.08 8.28 2.93
C GLY A 527 -15.08 6.78 3.22
N ALA A 528 -14.90 5.96 2.19
CA ALA A 528 -14.94 4.50 2.28
C ALA A 528 -13.90 3.79 1.40
N VAL A 529 -13.65 2.51 1.68
CA VAL A 529 -12.94 1.60 0.78
C VAL A 529 -13.79 0.35 0.53
N TYR A 530 -13.85 -0.09 -0.72
CA TYR A 530 -14.57 -1.27 -1.16
C TYR A 530 -13.57 -2.30 -1.66
N LEU A 531 -13.74 -3.55 -1.25
CA LEU A 531 -12.89 -4.65 -1.69
C LEU A 531 -13.66 -5.54 -2.65
N TYR A 532 -13.11 -5.76 -3.84
CA TYR A 532 -13.62 -6.70 -4.82
C TYR A 532 -12.64 -7.87 -4.99
N THR A 533 -13.19 -9.07 -5.16
CA THR A 533 -12.41 -10.28 -5.46
C THR A 533 -12.84 -10.85 -6.80
N ARG A 534 -11.85 -11.23 -7.62
CA ARG A 534 -12.02 -11.94 -8.89
C ARG A 534 -11.95 -13.43 -8.67
N THR A 535 -13.03 -14.14 -8.97
CA THR A 535 -13.08 -15.61 -8.97
C THR A 535 -13.60 -16.09 -10.31
N ALA A 536 -12.83 -16.96 -10.99
CA ALA A 536 -13.18 -17.50 -12.31
C ALA A 536 -13.57 -16.42 -13.35
N GLY A 537 -12.90 -15.25 -13.29
CA GLY A 537 -13.13 -14.13 -14.21
C GLY A 537 -14.23 -13.15 -13.77
N THR A 538 -15.01 -13.48 -12.74
CA THR A 538 -16.08 -12.60 -12.22
C THR A 538 -15.59 -11.83 -11.00
N TRP A 539 -15.79 -10.51 -11.02
CA TRP A 539 -15.55 -9.65 -9.87
C TRP A 539 -16.80 -9.59 -8.97
N SER A 540 -16.61 -9.56 -7.67
CA SER A 540 -17.68 -9.39 -6.68
C SER A 540 -17.16 -8.64 -5.47
N GLN A 541 -17.96 -7.71 -4.95
CA GLN A 541 -17.64 -7.02 -3.71
C GLN A 541 -17.64 -8.04 -2.56
N THR A 542 -16.57 -8.05 -1.78
CA THR A 542 -16.41 -8.91 -0.61
C THR A 542 -16.44 -8.12 0.69
N SER A 543 -16.12 -6.83 0.66
CA SER A 543 -16.07 -6.00 1.86
C SER A 543 -16.38 -4.54 1.57
N TYR A 544 -17.00 -3.88 2.54
CA TYR A 544 -17.11 -2.43 2.68
C TYR A 544 -16.37 -2.03 3.96
N ILE A 545 -15.50 -1.04 3.88
CA ILE A 545 -14.47 -0.75 4.88
C ILE A 545 -14.51 0.74 5.21
N LYS A 546 -14.54 1.03 6.51
CA LYS A 546 -14.57 2.36 7.11
C LYS A 546 -13.58 2.42 8.27
N ALA A 547 -13.11 3.63 8.56
CA ALA A 547 -12.38 3.89 9.80
C ALA A 547 -13.19 3.42 11.04
N PRO A 548 -12.52 3.00 12.13
CA PRO A 548 -13.21 2.70 13.39
C PRO A 548 -13.83 3.95 14.04
N ASN A 549 -13.40 5.14 13.64
CA ASN A 549 -13.75 6.45 14.18
C ASN A 549 -14.24 7.42 13.08
N SER A 550 -15.00 6.92 12.09
CA SER A 550 -15.52 7.74 10.99
C SER A 550 -16.20 9.03 11.46
N ALA A 551 -15.70 10.17 11.01
CA ALA A 551 -16.30 11.48 11.16
C ALA A 551 -16.44 12.19 9.80
N ALA A 552 -17.27 13.23 9.76
CA ALA A 552 -17.46 14.02 8.55
C ALA A 552 -16.13 14.66 8.10
N ASP A 553 -15.92 14.76 6.80
CA ASP A 553 -14.73 15.34 6.16
C ASP A 553 -13.38 14.64 6.48
N ASP A 554 -13.40 13.46 7.10
CA ASP A 554 -12.17 12.68 7.38
C ASP A 554 -11.48 12.18 6.10
N THR A 555 -12.21 12.06 4.98
CA THR A 555 -11.71 11.63 3.65
C THR A 555 -11.07 10.23 3.63
N PHE A 556 -11.57 9.29 4.45
CA PHE A 556 -11.04 7.93 4.48
C PHE A 556 -11.12 7.27 3.10
N GLY A 557 -10.02 6.68 2.64
CA GLY A 557 -9.98 6.03 1.32
C GLY A 557 -9.47 6.91 0.19
N VAL A 558 -9.06 8.16 0.46
CA VAL A 558 -8.36 9.01 -0.52
C VAL A 558 -7.13 8.33 -1.12
N VAL A 559 -6.44 7.50 -0.33
CA VAL A 559 -5.39 6.60 -0.79
C VAL A 559 -5.57 5.23 -0.12
N ALA A 560 -5.33 4.16 -0.87
CA ALA A 560 -5.43 2.79 -0.39
C ALA A 560 -4.33 1.94 -1.05
N ALA A 561 -3.62 1.13 -0.26
CA ALA A 561 -2.54 0.28 -0.73
C ALA A 561 -2.67 -1.14 -0.19
N LEU A 562 -2.84 -2.12 -1.09
CA LEU A 562 -2.74 -3.54 -0.78
C LEU A 562 -1.28 -4.00 -0.84
N ASN A 563 -0.91 -4.95 0.03
CA ASN A 563 0.32 -5.71 -0.14
C ASN A 563 0.13 -6.86 -1.15
N SER A 564 1.22 -7.60 -1.41
CA SER A 564 1.29 -8.61 -2.48
C SER A 564 0.17 -9.65 -2.44
N ASP A 565 -0.12 -10.21 -1.26
CA ASP A 565 -1.14 -11.25 -1.08
C ASP A 565 -2.53 -10.68 -0.75
N GLY A 566 -2.65 -9.36 -0.62
CA GLY A 566 -3.88 -8.65 -0.26
C GLY A 566 -4.32 -8.87 1.20
N ASN A 567 -3.46 -9.41 2.06
CA ASN A 567 -3.75 -9.61 3.49
C ASN A 567 -3.44 -8.38 4.35
N THR A 568 -2.79 -7.36 3.79
CA THR A 568 -2.61 -6.04 4.38
C THR A 568 -3.16 -4.97 3.47
N LEU A 569 -4.02 -4.13 4.04
CA LEU A 569 -4.51 -2.92 3.40
C LEU A 569 -4.17 -1.74 4.30
N ALA A 570 -3.45 -0.78 3.75
CA ALA A 570 -3.20 0.52 4.39
C ALA A 570 -4.08 1.58 3.73
N VAL A 571 -4.78 2.41 4.53
CA VAL A 571 -5.72 3.43 4.03
C VAL A 571 -5.43 4.77 4.67
N GLY A 572 -5.34 5.82 3.87
CA GLY A 572 -5.17 7.20 4.34
C GLY A 572 -6.49 7.92 4.60
N ALA A 573 -6.46 8.85 5.56
CA ALA A 573 -7.53 9.79 5.87
C ALA A 573 -6.88 11.10 6.34
N TYR A 574 -6.46 11.94 5.40
CA TYR A 574 -5.69 13.15 5.76
C TYR A 574 -6.56 14.21 6.45
N GLY A 575 -7.88 14.15 6.23
CA GLY A 575 -8.86 15.03 6.88
C GLY A 575 -9.11 14.70 8.35
N GLU A 576 -8.64 13.55 8.84
CA GLU A 576 -8.90 13.10 10.21
C GLU A 576 -8.41 14.09 11.27
N ASP A 577 -9.31 14.41 12.19
CA ASP A 577 -9.05 15.30 13.31
C ASP A 577 -8.58 14.49 14.52
N SER A 578 -7.32 14.63 14.95
CA SER A 578 -6.84 14.07 16.22
C SER A 578 -5.42 14.50 16.59
N ALA A 579 -5.19 14.82 17.87
CA ALA A 579 -3.84 15.07 18.42
C ALA A 579 -3.16 13.77 18.91
N ALA A 580 -3.73 12.60 18.63
CA ALA A 580 -3.09 11.32 18.89
C ALA A 580 -1.76 11.20 18.14
N THR A 581 -0.78 10.50 18.72
CA THR A 581 0.55 10.31 18.13
C THR A 581 0.96 8.85 18.10
N GLY A 582 1.85 8.50 17.17
CA GLY A 582 2.44 7.16 17.08
C GLY A 582 1.44 6.09 16.66
N THR A 583 1.31 5.02 17.44
CA THR A 583 0.47 3.85 17.11
C THR A 583 -0.60 3.63 18.18
N GLY A 584 -1.87 3.49 17.78
CA GLY A 584 -2.96 3.12 18.68
C GLY A 584 -3.34 4.19 19.71
N GLY A 585 -3.16 5.47 19.37
CA GLY A 585 -3.61 6.59 20.18
C GLY A 585 -5.14 6.68 20.32
N ASN A 586 -5.64 7.69 21.06
CA ASN A 586 -7.07 7.87 21.29
C ASN A 586 -7.80 8.32 20.03
N GLN A 587 -8.52 7.40 19.39
CA GLN A 587 -9.28 7.65 18.16
C GLN A 587 -10.55 8.51 18.35
N ASN A 588 -10.91 8.86 19.59
CA ASN A 588 -12.05 9.76 19.87
C ASN A 588 -11.60 11.21 20.13
N ASP A 589 -10.30 11.48 20.01
CA ASP A 589 -9.77 12.83 20.13
C ASP A 589 -9.91 13.55 18.80
N ASN A 590 -10.60 14.69 18.77
CA ASN A 590 -10.77 15.57 17.60
C ASN A 590 -10.20 16.97 17.85
N SER A 591 -9.12 17.08 18.62
CA SER A 591 -8.57 18.38 19.05
C SER A 591 -7.54 19.01 18.09
N ALA A 592 -7.06 18.29 17.08
CA ALA A 592 -6.14 18.81 16.06
C ALA A 592 -6.71 18.57 14.66
N ALA A 593 -7.19 19.64 14.02
CA ALA A 593 -7.92 19.56 12.77
C ALA A 593 -7.03 19.12 11.59
N SER A 594 -7.47 18.15 10.81
CA SER A 594 -6.76 17.61 9.63
C SER A 594 -5.29 17.28 9.90
N ALA A 595 -4.98 16.84 11.12
CA ALA A 595 -3.67 16.29 11.46
C ALA A 595 -3.46 14.96 10.70
N GLY A 596 -4.55 14.25 10.39
CA GLY A 596 -4.61 13.11 9.50
C GLY A 596 -4.18 11.80 10.14
N ALA A 597 -4.63 10.68 9.55
CA ALA A 597 -4.36 9.33 10.01
C ALA A 597 -4.10 8.36 8.86
N ALA A 598 -3.47 7.23 9.18
CA ALA A 598 -3.45 6.04 8.33
C ALA A 598 -3.91 4.82 9.13
N TYR A 599 -4.68 3.95 8.48
CA TYR A 599 -5.29 2.78 9.09
C TYR A 599 -4.74 1.49 8.48
N LEU A 600 -4.56 0.45 9.28
CA LEU A 600 -4.09 -0.86 8.83
C LEU A 600 -5.14 -1.93 9.06
N TYR A 601 -5.50 -2.64 8.00
CA TYR A 601 -6.41 -3.77 7.98
C TYR A 601 -5.67 -5.05 7.60
#